data_AF-A0A227J6N4-F1
#
_entry.id   AF-A0A227J6N4-F1
#
_cell.length_a   1.000
_cell.length_b   1.000
_cell.length_c   1.000
_cell.angle_alpha   90.00
_cell.angle_beta   90.00
_cell.angle_gamma   90.00
#
_symmetry.space_group_name_H-M   'P 1'
#
loop_
_entity.id
_entity.type
_entity.pdbx_description
1 polymer ?
#
loop_
_entity_poly.entity_id
_entity_poly.type
_entity_poly.pdbx_seq_one_letter_code
_entity_poly.pdbx_strand_id
1 'polypeptide(L)'
;KLVSRDLHPPKAAWDAETPANMLEPVGLPNVDVKWNRHCVLGTTGVELLDGLPPVLDYDFQVNKGMDPDAHPYGIFFHDVADTKTTGANEFLKCNKIDTVVVGGLALDFCVKKSVMQALDLGFKVIV
;
A
#
# COMPACT_ATOMS: atom_id res chain seq x y z
N LYS A 1 15.02 0.54 -7.58
CA LYS A 1 14.13 1.41 -6.78
C LYS A 1 12.70 0.94 -6.99
N LEU A 2 12.00 0.61 -5.91
CA LEU A 2 10.58 0.25 -5.92
C LEU A 2 9.80 1.43 -5.34
N VAL A 3 8.63 1.73 -5.90
CA VAL A 3 7.67 2.68 -5.33
C VAL A 3 6.32 2.02 -5.16
N SER A 4 5.60 2.40 -4.12
CA SER A 4 4.20 2.03 -3.94
C SER A 4 3.32 3.27 -3.89
N ARG A 5 2.10 3.15 -4.40
CA ARG A 5 1.05 4.17 -4.29
C ARG A 5 -0.26 3.51 -3.92
N ASP A 6 -1.01 4.17 -3.05
CA ASP A 6 -2.43 3.89 -2.91
C ASP A 6 -3.17 4.39 -4.14
N LEU A 7 -4.06 3.55 -4.67
CA LEU A 7 -4.83 3.83 -5.88
C LEU A 7 -6.24 3.29 -5.67
N HIS A 8 -7.15 4.15 -5.24
CA HIS A 8 -8.47 3.74 -4.76
C HIS A 8 -9.60 4.07 -5.74
N PRO A 9 -10.54 3.14 -5.97
CA PRO A 9 -11.72 3.42 -6.77
C PRO A 9 -12.66 4.38 -6.02
N PRO A 10 -13.47 5.17 -6.74
CA PRO A 10 -14.55 5.89 -6.09
C PRO A 10 -15.56 4.91 -5.49
N LYS A 11 -16.15 5.27 -4.33
CA LYS A 11 -17.20 4.50 -3.64
C LYS A 11 -16.74 3.13 -3.10
N ALA A 12 -15.53 3.05 -2.56
CA ALA A 12 -15.08 1.86 -1.84
C ALA A 12 -15.88 1.63 -0.54
N ALA A 13 -15.98 0.39 -0.09
CA ALA A 13 -16.70 0.00 1.12
C ALA A 13 -16.13 0.64 2.39
N TRP A 14 -14.83 0.97 2.40
CA TRP A 14 -14.14 1.66 3.48
C TRP A 14 -14.24 3.18 3.43
N ASP A 15 -14.86 3.74 2.40
CA ASP A 15 -15.00 5.18 2.25
C ASP A 15 -15.90 5.74 3.34
N ALA A 16 -15.37 6.70 4.11
CA ALA A 16 -16.10 7.42 5.15
C ALA A 16 -17.07 8.42 4.49
N GLU A 17 -18.36 8.32 4.80
CA GLU A 17 -19.37 9.24 4.24
C GLU A 17 -19.12 10.68 4.67
N THR A 18 -18.69 10.86 5.93
CA THR A 18 -18.23 12.14 6.47
C THR A 18 -16.91 11.96 7.23
N PRO A 19 -16.12 13.04 7.44
CA PRO A 19 -14.90 12.96 8.24
C PRO A 19 -15.07 12.40 9.66
N ALA A 20 -16.29 12.49 10.21
CA ALA A 20 -16.59 11.98 11.54
C ALA A 20 -16.67 10.45 11.60
N ASN A 21 -16.90 9.77 10.47
CA ASN A 21 -16.99 8.31 10.39
C ASN A 21 -15.62 7.64 10.25
N MET A 22 -14.53 8.41 10.19
CA MET A 22 -13.18 7.85 10.10
C MET A 22 -12.91 6.90 11.28
N LEU A 23 -12.27 5.77 11.00
CA LEU A 23 -11.95 4.69 11.95
C LEU A 23 -13.14 3.84 12.43
N GLU A 24 -14.36 4.09 11.96
CA GLU A 24 -15.49 3.18 12.21
C GLU A 24 -15.22 1.81 11.56
N PRO A 25 -15.60 0.70 12.20
CA PRO A 25 -15.38 -0.64 11.64
C PRO A 25 -16.26 -0.87 10.40
N VAL A 26 -15.71 -1.56 9.40
CA VAL A 26 -16.43 -1.86 8.14
C VAL A 26 -17.07 -3.26 8.16
N GLY A 27 -16.48 -4.20 8.90
CA GLY A 27 -16.99 -5.56 9.05
C GLY A 27 -16.76 -6.46 7.83
N LEU A 28 -15.80 -6.13 6.97
CA LEU A 28 -15.41 -6.91 5.80
C LEU A 28 -14.03 -7.57 6.01
N PRO A 29 -13.74 -8.71 5.35
CA PRO A 29 -12.50 -9.46 5.61
C PRO A 29 -11.22 -8.71 5.17
N ASN A 30 -11.30 -7.85 4.15
CA ASN A 30 -10.14 -7.15 3.58
C ASN A 30 -10.11 -5.65 3.89
N VAL A 31 -10.91 -5.21 4.87
CA VAL A 31 -11.00 -3.83 5.32
C VAL A 31 -11.29 -3.84 6.82
N ASP A 32 -10.45 -3.19 7.60
CA ASP A 32 -10.64 -3.03 9.04
C ASP A 32 -11.60 -1.88 9.36
N VAL A 33 -11.30 -0.68 8.88
CA VAL A 33 -11.95 0.56 9.27
C VAL A 33 -12.21 1.51 8.11
N LYS A 34 -13.07 2.48 8.35
CA LYS A 34 -13.38 3.56 7.44
C LYS A 34 -12.23 4.55 7.36
N TRP A 35 -11.96 5.06 6.16
CA TRP A 35 -11.00 6.12 5.90
C TRP A 35 -11.66 7.27 5.16
N ASN A 36 -11.25 8.50 5.51
CA ASN A 36 -11.56 9.65 4.67
C ASN A 36 -11.02 9.39 3.27
N ARG A 37 -11.82 9.70 2.26
CA ARG A 37 -11.46 9.47 0.87
C ARG A 37 -10.09 10.07 0.55
N HIS A 38 -9.20 9.24 0.05
CA HIS A 38 -7.82 9.59 -0.30
C HIS A 38 -7.39 8.81 -1.52
N CYS A 39 -6.30 9.25 -2.16
CA CYS A 39 -5.64 8.53 -3.24
C CYS A 39 -6.60 8.00 -4.33
N VAL A 40 -7.57 8.83 -4.71
CA VAL A 40 -8.62 8.46 -5.66
C VAL A 40 -8.06 8.41 -7.07
N LEU A 41 -8.30 7.30 -7.77
CA LEU A 41 -7.88 7.12 -9.15
C LEU A 41 -8.31 8.31 -10.04
N GLY A 42 -7.36 8.85 -10.79
CA GLY A 42 -7.59 9.99 -11.69
C GLY A 42 -7.59 11.36 -11.03
N THR A 43 -7.24 11.47 -9.75
CA THR A 43 -7.06 12.74 -9.04
C THR A 43 -5.59 13.00 -8.70
N THR A 44 -5.24 14.23 -8.33
CA THR A 44 -3.88 14.54 -7.85
C THR A 44 -3.50 13.78 -6.58
N GLY A 45 -4.47 13.22 -5.84
CA GLY A 45 -4.21 12.44 -4.63
C GLY A 45 -3.44 11.14 -4.86
N VAL A 46 -3.30 10.66 -6.10
CA VAL A 46 -2.47 9.48 -6.45
C VAL A 46 -1.07 9.83 -6.94
N GLU A 47 -0.74 11.13 -7.00
CA GLU A 47 0.57 11.58 -7.42
C GLU A 47 1.60 11.37 -6.29
N LEU A 48 2.86 11.19 -6.66
CA LEU A 48 3.94 11.19 -5.69
C LEU A 48 4.20 12.61 -5.20
N LEU A 49 4.71 12.76 -3.98
CA LEU A 49 5.08 14.05 -3.42
C LEU A 49 6.14 14.75 -4.28
N ASP A 50 6.07 16.09 -4.30
CA ASP A 50 7.04 16.93 -4.99
C ASP A 50 8.48 16.60 -4.55
N GLY A 51 9.39 16.56 -5.53
CA GLY A 51 10.79 16.23 -5.33
C GLY A 51 11.11 14.73 -5.37
N LEU A 52 10.11 13.85 -5.37
CA LEU A 52 10.33 12.44 -5.72
C LEU A 52 10.49 12.28 -7.23
N PRO A 53 11.26 11.26 -7.69
CA PRO A 53 11.31 10.90 -9.10
C PRO A 53 9.90 10.64 -9.67
N PRO A 54 9.68 10.90 -10.96
CA PRO A 54 8.50 10.42 -11.68
C PRO A 54 8.29 8.92 -11.47
N VAL A 55 7.02 8.50 -11.40
CA VAL A 55 6.65 7.07 -11.18
C VAL A 55 7.32 6.14 -12.19
N LEU A 56 7.47 6.58 -13.45
CA LEU A 56 8.09 5.81 -14.53
C LEU A 56 9.61 5.63 -14.39
N ASP A 57 10.26 6.36 -13.50
CA ASP A 57 11.71 6.26 -13.24
C ASP A 57 12.04 5.21 -12.16
N TYR A 58 11.03 4.52 -11.64
CA TYR A 58 11.18 3.40 -10.71
C TYR A 58 11.16 2.08 -11.46
N ASP A 59 12.01 1.15 -11.02
CA ASP A 59 12.18 -0.17 -11.65
C ASP A 59 10.99 -1.11 -11.40
N PHE A 60 10.23 -0.86 -10.33
CA PHE A 60 9.00 -1.58 -10.01
C PHE A 60 8.00 -0.68 -9.30
N GLN A 61 6.72 -0.84 -9.64
CA GLN A 61 5.63 0.01 -9.16
C GLN A 61 4.52 -0.88 -8.58
N VAL A 62 4.18 -0.65 -7.31
CA VAL A 62 3.04 -1.29 -6.66
C VAL A 62 1.90 -0.29 -6.57
N ASN A 63 0.77 -0.57 -7.24
CA ASN A 63 -0.47 0.18 -7.03
C ASN A 63 -1.39 -0.69 -6.17
N LYS A 64 -1.70 -0.25 -4.94
CA LYS A 64 -2.45 -1.04 -3.95
C LYS A 64 -3.83 -0.43 -3.66
N GLY A 65 -4.76 -1.27 -3.22
CA GLY A 65 -6.12 -0.86 -2.82
C GLY A 65 -7.07 -0.51 -3.96
N MET A 66 -6.92 -1.13 -5.13
CA MET A 66 -7.78 -0.89 -6.30
C MET A 66 -9.15 -1.59 -6.22
N ASP A 67 -9.29 -2.62 -5.38
CA ASP A 67 -10.55 -3.32 -5.18
C ASP A 67 -11.45 -2.54 -4.21
N PRO A 68 -12.74 -2.34 -4.52
CA PRO A 68 -13.62 -1.49 -3.71
C PRO A 68 -13.92 -2.08 -2.32
N ASP A 69 -13.71 -3.37 -2.11
CA ASP A 69 -13.93 -4.07 -0.83
C ASP A 69 -12.62 -4.45 -0.12
N ALA A 70 -11.49 -3.85 -0.52
CA ALA A 70 -10.17 -4.06 0.07
C ALA A 70 -9.44 -2.75 0.37
N HIS A 71 -8.71 -2.72 1.49
CA HIS A 71 -7.79 -1.63 1.85
C HIS A 71 -6.50 -2.20 2.47
N PRO A 72 -5.64 -2.87 1.67
CA PRO A 72 -4.38 -3.41 2.16
C PRO A 72 -3.35 -2.29 2.39
N TYR A 73 -2.62 -2.39 3.51
CA TYR A 73 -1.55 -1.44 3.84
C TYR A 73 -0.19 -1.81 3.25
N GLY A 74 0.13 -3.09 3.22
CA GLY A 74 1.44 -3.59 2.83
C GLY A 74 1.69 -3.56 1.33
N ILE A 75 2.97 -3.50 0.92
CA ILE A 75 3.35 -3.50 -0.50
C ILE A 75 3.51 -4.89 -1.11
N PHE A 76 3.51 -5.96 -0.31
CA PHE A 76 3.79 -7.31 -0.81
C PHE A 76 2.54 -8.09 -1.19
N PHE A 77 1.38 -7.73 -0.64
CA PHE A 77 0.13 -8.44 -0.87
C PHE A 77 -1.04 -7.48 -1.13
N HIS A 78 -1.96 -7.89 -2.01
CA HIS A 78 -3.18 -7.17 -2.37
C HIS A 78 -4.33 -7.40 -1.38
N ASP A 79 -4.18 -8.32 -0.43
CA ASP A 79 -5.20 -8.68 0.56
C ASP A 79 -4.65 -8.57 2.00
N VAL A 80 -5.56 -8.50 2.97
CA VAL A 80 -5.20 -8.39 4.39
C VAL A 80 -4.62 -9.70 4.93
N ALA A 81 -5.03 -10.83 4.34
CA ALA A 81 -4.60 -12.18 4.72
C ALA A 81 -3.20 -12.56 4.18
N ASP A 82 -2.53 -11.67 3.45
CA ASP A 82 -1.19 -11.88 2.88
C ASP A 82 -1.12 -13.13 1.97
N THR A 83 -2.12 -13.34 1.10
CA THR A 83 -2.19 -14.50 0.20
C THR A 83 -2.12 -14.16 -1.30
N LYS A 84 -2.33 -12.89 -1.67
CA LYS A 84 -2.35 -12.43 -3.07
C LYS A 84 -1.16 -11.51 -3.34
N THR A 85 -0.09 -12.03 -3.92
CA THR A 85 1.13 -11.23 -4.16
C THR A 85 0.90 -10.03 -5.07
N THR A 86 1.59 -8.92 -4.79
CA THR A 86 1.71 -7.75 -5.69
C THR A 86 2.81 -7.92 -6.75
N GLY A 87 3.60 -8.98 -6.66
CA GLY A 87 4.82 -9.18 -7.45
C GLY A 87 6.07 -8.51 -6.86
N ALA A 88 5.95 -7.74 -5.77
CA ALA A 88 7.09 -7.03 -5.18
C ALA A 88 8.17 -7.99 -4.63
N ASN A 89 7.74 -9.04 -3.93
CA ASN A 89 8.66 -10.07 -3.42
C ASN A 89 9.41 -10.78 -4.54
N GLU A 90 8.68 -11.16 -5.58
CA GLU A 90 9.20 -11.84 -6.76
C GLU A 90 10.20 -10.93 -7.49
N PHE A 91 9.86 -9.65 -7.69
CA PHE A 91 10.75 -8.67 -8.27
C PHE A 91 12.07 -8.55 -7.48
N LEU A 92 12.00 -8.41 -6.15
CA LEU A 92 13.20 -8.29 -5.31
C LEU A 92 14.06 -9.56 -5.36
N LYS A 93 13.44 -10.75 -5.27
CA LYS A 93 14.15 -12.03 -5.32
C LYS A 93 14.79 -12.29 -6.68
N CYS A 94 14.10 -12.01 -7.78
CA CYS A 94 14.64 -12.14 -9.14
C CYS A 94 15.87 -11.25 -9.34
N ASN A 95 15.90 -10.08 -8.70
CA ASN A 95 17.04 -9.16 -8.72
C ASN A 95 18.11 -9.44 -7.66
N LYS A 96 17.99 -10.56 -6.91
CA LYS A 96 18.94 -10.97 -5.86
C LYS A 96 19.12 -9.92 -4.75
N ILE A 97 18.05 -9.19 -4.44
CA ILE A 97 18.03 -8.20 -3.35
C ILE A 97 17.66 -8.93 -2.05
N ASP A 98 18.48 -8.79 -1.00
CA ASP A 98 18.24 -9.40 0.32
C ASP A 98 17.94 -8.35 1.42
N THR A 99 18.19 -7.08 1.14
CA THR A 99 18.09 -5.97 2.09
C THR A 99 17.27 -4.85 1.47
N VAL A 100 16.26 -4.38 2.20
CA VAL A 100 15.40 -3.27 1.79
C VAL A 100 15.53 -2.10 2.76
N VAL A 101 15.62 -0.90 2.21
CA VAL A 101 15.48 0.35 2.96
C VAL A 101 14.06 0.86 2.73
N VAL A 102 13.29 1.00 3.80
CA VAL A 102 11.86 1.31 3.74
C VAL A 102 11.62 2.68 4.35
N GLY A 103 11.23 3.64 3.50
CA GLY A 103 10.71 4.94 3.91
C GLY A 103 9.34 5.20 3.29
N GLY A 104 8.63 6.20 3.80
CA GLY A 104 7.32 6.59 3.26
C GLY A 104 6.32 6.97 4.34
N LEU A 105 5.03 6.82 4.02
CA LEU A 105 3.92 7.15 4.89
C LEU A 105 2.78 6.11 4.77
N ALA A 106 1.95 5.91 5.81
CA ALA A 106 2.18 6.36 7.18
C ALA A 106 3.05 5.33 7.95
N LEU A 107 3.81 5.81 8.95
CA LEU A 107 4.74 4.99 9.73
C LEU A 107 4.04 3.78 10.38
N ASP A 108 2.89 4.01 10.98
CA ASP A 108 2.08 3.09 11.76
C ASP A 108 1.13 2.21 10.94
N PHE A 109 0.99 2.48 9.64
CA PHE A 109 0.15 1.71 8.71
C PHE A 109 1.00 1.11 7.58
N CYS A 110 1.07 1.77 6.41
CA CYS A 110 1.69 1.24 5.21
C CYS A 110 3.16 0.88 5.41
N VAL A 111 3.93 1.73 6.10
CA VAL A 111 5.34 1.44 6.40
C VAL A 111 5.44 0.24 7.33
N LYS A 112 4.78 0.27 8.48
CA LYS A 112 4.78 -0.83 9.46
C LYS A 112 4.38 -2.17 8.83
N LYS A 113 3.24 -2.26 8.13
CA LYS A 113 2.78 -3.52 7.52
C LYS A 113 3.77 -4.00 6.46
N SER A 114 4.34 -3.11 5.65
CA SER A 114 5.33 -3.48 4.65
C SER A 114 6.63 -4.01 5.27
N VAL A 115 7.10 -3.39 6.36
CA VAL A 115 8.28 -3.85 7.11
C VAL A 115 8.02 -5.24 7.70
N MET A 116 6.86 -5.45 8.33
CA MET A 116 6.49 -6.76 8.90
C MET A 116 6.45 -7.84 7.81
N GLN A 117 5.77 -7.58 6.69
CA GLN A 117 5.73 -8.50 5.55
C GLN A 117 7.13 -8.79 5.00
N ALA A 118 8.00 -7.77 4.88
CA ALA A 118 9.37 -7.96 4.41
C ALA A 118 10.18 -8.88 5.34
N LEU A 119 10.05 -8.71 6.65
CA LEU A 119 10.71 -9.56 7.65
C LEU A 119 10.20 -11.00 7.55
N ASP A 120 8.88 -11.20 7.44
CA ASP A 120 8.26 -12.53 7.29
C ASP A 120 8.70 -13.23 5.99
N LEU A 121 8.95 -12.45 4.93
CA LEU A 121 9.49 -12.93 3.65
C LEU A 121 11.01 -13.18 3.66
N GLY A 122 11.69 -12.85 4.76
CA GLY A 122 13.11 -13.11 4.99
C GLY A 122 14.07 -12.00 4.55
N PHE A 123 13.58 -10.78 4.29
CA PHE A 123 14.45 -9.65 3.97
C PHE A 123 15.05 -9.02 5.23
N LYS A 124 16.26 -8.48 5.11
CA LYS A 124 16.80 -7.53 6.09
C LYS A 124 16.15 -6.17 5.85
N VAL A 125 15.68 -5.51 6.90
CA VAL A 125 14.98 -4.24 6.78
C VAL A 125 15.71 -3.15 7.54
N ILE A 126 15.89 -2.02 6.87
CA ILE A 126 16.34 -0.76 7.47
C ILE A 126 15.19 0.23 7.29
N VAL A 127 14.81 0.93 8.35
CA VAL A 127 13.79 1.99 8.35
C VAL A 127 14.47 3.33 8.57
#